data_AF-A0A6A3CS89-F1
#
_entry.id   AF-A0A6A3CS89-F1
#
_cell.length_a   1.000
_cell.length_b   1.000
_cell.length_c   1.000
_cell.angle_alpha   90.00
_cell.angle_beta   90.00
_cell.angle_gamma   90.00
#
_symmetry.space_group_name_H-M   'P 1'
#
loop_
_entity.id
_entity.type
_entity.pdbx_description
1 polymer ?
#
loop_
_entity_poly.entity_id
_entity_poly.type
_entity_poly.pdbx_seq_one_letter_code
_entity_poly.pdbx_strand_id
1 'polypeptide(L)'
;MYFNNVMLSEESYFQSVICNSPEFKNTTVNGDLRYMIWDNPPKMEPHYLNISDYEQMVQSGAAFARMFRENDPLLDMVDEKILKRGRKRAAPGSWCTGQQSWWRDPCSQWGDVNVVKPGSQAKKFGETVTNLLDDWNLQSNQCK
;
A
#
# COMPACT_ATOMS: atom_id res chain seq x y z
N MET A 1 -6.71 18.11 25.68
CA MET A 1 -5.30 17.99 25.25
C MET A 1 -4.62 16.78 25.93
N TYR A 2 -5.18 15.56 25.79
CA TYR A 2 -4.61 14.37 26.47
C TYR A 2 -3.36 13.84 25.72
N PHE A 3 -3.42 13.74 24.39
CA PHE A 3 -2.35 13.17 23.57
C PHE A 3 -1.12 14.08 23.37
N ASN A 4 -1.14 15.32 23.88
CA ASN A 4 -0.01 16.25 23.74
C ASN A 4 1.26 15.81 24.50
N ASN A 5 1.11 14.96 25.52
CA ASN A 5 2.22 14.49 26.37
C ASN A 5 2.33 12.95 26.37
N VAL A 6 1.83 12.29 25.32
CA VAL A 6 1.86 10.83 25.17
C VAL A 6 2.93 10.47 24.14
N MET A 7 3.81 9.52 24.45
CA MET A 7 4.77 9.00 23.47
C MET A 7 4.03 8.26 22.34
N LEU A 8 4.48 8.43 21.10
CA LEU A 8 3.88 7.80 19.91
C LEU A 8 2.37 8.07 19.80
N SER A 9 1.98 9.33 20.05
CA SER A 9 0.58 9.75 20.07
C SER A 9 -0.20 9.34 18.80
N GLU A 10 0.47 9.31 17.65
CA GLU A 10 -0.04 8.93 16.33
C GLU A 10 -0.47 7.46 16.25
N GLU A 11 0.04 6.58 17.12
CA GLU A 11 -0.32 5.16 17.15
C GLU A 11 -1.66 4.90 17.86
N SER A 12 -2.19 5.89 18.59
CA SER A 12 -3.41 5.72 19.38
C SER A 12 -4.42 6.85 19.25
N TYR A 13 -3.99 8.05 18.84
CA TYR A 13 -4.86 9.23 18.77
C TYR A 13 -6.02 9.03 17.79
N PHE A 14 -5.72 8.69 16.53
CA PHE A 14 -6.73 8.58 15.49
C PHE A 14 -7.70 7.43 15.75
N GLN A 15 -7.18 6.29 16.21
CA GLN A 15 -7.95 5.12 16.60
C GLN A 15 -8.90 5.46 17.76
N SER A 16 -8.41 6.19 18.77
CA SER A 16 -9.22 6.60 19.91
C SER A 16 -10.33 7.56 19.49
N VAL A 17 -10.02 8.58 18.67
CA VAL A 17 -11.00 9.57 18.22
C VAL A 17 -12.05 8.93 17.33
N ILE A 18 -11.64 8.13 16.32
CA ILE A 18 -12.58 7.55 15.36
C ILE A 18 -13.53 6.54 16.02
N CYS A 19 -13.05 5.74 16.97
CA CYS A 19 -13.88 4.77 17.67
C CYS A 19 -14.88 5.39 18.66
N ASN A 20 -14.59 6.60 19.18
CA ASN A 20 -15.44 7.27 20.16
C ASN A 20 -16.29 8.40 19.57
N SER A 21 -16.19 8.64 18.26
CA SER A 21 -17.02 9.61 17.54
C SER A 21 -18.26 8.90 16.98
N PRO A 22 -19.49 9.25 17.41
CA PRO A 22 -20.72 8.59 16.96
C PRO A 22 -20.88 8.56 15.43
N GLU A 23 -20.34 9.56 14.73
CA GLU A 23 -20.40 9.71 13.28
C GLU A 23 -19.56 8.65 12.53
N PHE A 24 -18.50 8.12 13.16
CA PHE A 24 -17.54 7.22 12.50
C PHE A 24 -17.49 5.81 13.07
N LYS A 25 -18.14 5.58 14.22
CA LYS A 25 -18.08 4.32 14.97
C LYS A 25 -18.40 3.08 14.14
N ASN A 26 -19.36 3.18 13.22
CA ASN A 26 -19.77 2.08 12.35
C ASN A 26 -19.11 2.10 10.97
N THR A 27 -18.33 3.13 10.62
CA THR A 27 -17.72 3.26 9.28
C THR A 27 -16.21 2.95 9.30
N THR A 28 -15.71 2.39 10.40
CA THR A 28 -14.29 2.11 10.58
C THR A 28 -13.96 0.70 10.10
N VAL A 29 -12.98 0.59 9.19
CA VAL A 29 -12.42 -0.69 8.71
C VAL A 29 -11.07 -0.91 9.38
N ASN A 30 -10.88 -2.08 10.01
CA ASN A 30 -9.63 -2.43 10.70
C ASN A 30 -8.55 -2.92 9.72
N GLY A 31 -8.02 -2.02 8.91
CA GLY A 31 -6.92 -2.31 7.99
C GLY A 31 -6.27 -1.03 7.47
N ASP A 32 -4.96 -0.90 7.64
CA ASP A 32 -4.20 0.28 7.22
C ASP A 32 -3.60 0.16 5.80
N LEU A 33 -3.86 -0.97 5.13
CA LEU A 33 -3.42 -1.29 3.77
C LEU A 33 -1.89 -1.30 3.59
N ARG A 34 -1.12 -1.45 4.68
CA ARG A 34 0.34 -1.48 4.68
C ARG A 34 0.86 -2.88 4.99
N TYR A 35 1.79 -3.35 4.18
CA TYR A 35 2.58 -4.54 4.48
C TYR A 35 3.83 -4.16 5.27
N MET A 36 4.04 -4.81 6.41
CA MET A 36 5.24 -4.66 7.24
C MET A 36 5.49 -5.97 7.99
N ILE A 37 6.76 -6.31 8.18
CA ILE A 37 7.19 -7.47 8.96
C ILE A 37 7.76 -6.96 10.29
N TRP A 38 7.35 -7.57 11.40
CA TRP A 38 7.92 -7.28 12.71
C TRP A 38 8.87 -8.41 13.12
N ASP A 39 10.04 -8.04 13.66
CA ASP A 39 10.94 -9.01 14.28
C ASP A 39 10.26 -9.66 15.50
N ASN A 40 10.74 -10.83 15.95
CA ASN A 40 10.30 -11.45 17.19
C ASN A 40 11.48 -11.61 18.17
N PRO A 41 11.53 -10.87 19.29
CA PRO A 41 10.53 -9.89 19.75
C PRO A 41 10.50 -8.61 18.88
N PRO A 42 9.36 -7.88 18.85
CA PRO A 42 9.23 -6.67 18.05
C PRO A 42 10.18 -5.58 18.52
N LYS A 43 10.79 -4.88 17.58
CA LYS A 43 11.59 -3.67 17.81
C LYS A 43 10.71 -2.42 17.73
N MET A 44 11.30 -1.24 17.94
CA MET A 44 10.59 0.04 17.80
C MET A 44 10.12 0.30 16.37
N GLU A 45 10.89 -0.14 15.38
CA GLU A 45 10.54 -0.03 13.96
C GLU A 45 10.44 -1.43 13.32
N PRO A 46 9.60 -1.58 12.28
CA PRO A 46 9.48 -2.84 11.56
C PRO A 46 10.77 -3.20 10.82
N HIS A 47 10.88 -4.47 10.45
CA HIS A 47 11.98 -5.03 9.67
C HIS A 47 12.17 -4.27 8.34
N TYR A 48 13.43 -4.11 7.95
CA TYR A 48 13.77 -3.61 6.61
C TYR A 48 13.55 -4.72 5.59
N LEU A 49 12.49 -4.61 4.79
CA LEU A 49 12.16 -5.55 3.74
C LEU A 49 13.31 -5.66 2.73
N ASN A 50 13.60 -6.89 2.33
CA ASN A 50 14.63 -7.19 1.34
C ASN A 50 14.09 -8.18 0.28
N ILE A 51 14.94 -8.60 -0.67
CA ILE A 51 14.55 -9.49 -1.77
C ILE A 51 13.86 -10.78 -1.29
N SER A 52 14.23 -11.34 -0.12
CA SER A 52 13.59 -12.55 0.43
C SER A 52 12.10 -12.37 0.70
N ASP A 53 11.68 -11.14 0.99
CA ASP A 53 10.33 -10.80 1.43
C ASP A 53 9.42 -10.41 0.26
N TYR A 54 9.99 -10.26 -0.94
CA TYR A 54 9.29 -9.75 -2.13
C TYR A 54 8.00 -10.53 -2.42
N GLU A 55 8.07 -11.86 -2.42
CA GLU A 55 6.91 -12.69 -2.75
C GLU A 55 5.80 -12.54 -1.71
N GLN A 56 6.13 -12.50 -0.41
CA GLN A 56 5.14 -12.29 0.64
C GLN A 56 4.53 -10.89 0.58
N MET A 57 5.36 -9.87 0.32
CA MET A 57 4.92 -8.49 0.13
C MET A 57 3.92 -8.39 -1.02
N VAL A 58 4.22 -8.95 -2.19
CA VAL A 58 3.31 -8.99 -3.35
C VAL A 58 2.10 -9.89 -3.07
N GLN A 59 2.26 -10.90 -2.24
CA GLN A 59 1.18 -11.79 -1.85
C GLN A 59 0.15 -11.18 -0.92
N SER A 60 0.56 -10.21 -0.09
CA SER A 60 -0.31 -9.52 0.86
C SER A 60 -1.49 -8.77 0.21
N GLY A 61 -1.33 -8.31 -1.03
CA GLY A 61 -2.30 -7.43 -1.69
C GLY A 61 -2.43 -6.05 -1.04
N ALA A 62 -1.52 -5.69 -0.13
CA ALA A 62 -1.47 -4.36 0.47
C ALA A 62 -1.14 -3.29 -0.58
N ALA A 63 -1.67 -2.07 -0.40
CA ALA A 63 -1.40 -0.95 -1.31
C ALA A 63 0.01 -0.38 -1.13
N PHE A 64 0.52 -0.45 0.10
CA PHE A 64 1.82 0.10 0.49
C PHE A 64 2.62 -0.95 1.25
N ALA A 65 3.93 -0.74 1.33
CA ALA A 65 4.81 -1.55 2.15
C ALA A 65 5.88 -0.67 2.82
N ARG A 66 6.37 -1.10 3.99
CA ARG A 66 7.50 -0.48 4.69
C ARG A 66 8.18 -1.50 5.63
N MET A 67 9.44 -1.34 6.02
CA MET A 67 10.36 -0.27 5.65
C MET A 67 11.39 -0.75 4.63
N PHE A 68 11.89 0.16 3.79
CA PHE A 68 12.91 -0.15 2.79
C PHE A 68 14.21 0.56 3.12
N ARG A 69 15.35 -0.06 2.81
CA ARG A 69 16.62 0.66 2.81
C ARG A 69 16.70 1.54 1.57
N GLU A 70 17.40 2.66 1.70
CA GLU A 70 17.72 3.48 0.54
C GLU A 70 18.51 2.64 -0.47
N ASN A 71 18.12 2.70 -1.75
CA ASN A 71 18.73 1.95 -2.84
C ASN A 71 18.71 0.42 -2.66
N ASP A 72 17.75 -0.12 -1.90
CA ASP A 72 17.59 -1.57 -1.77
C ASP A 72 17.24 -2.22 -3.12
N PRO A 73 17.90 -3.32 -3.53
CA PRO A 73 17.57 -4.04 -4.76
C PRO A 73 16.10 -4.50 -4.86
N LEU A 74 15.41 -4.67 -3.72
CA LEU A 74 13.98 -4.93 -3.69
C LEU A 74 13.17 -3.82 -4.40
N LEU A 75 13.60 -2.56 -4.31
CA LEU A 75 12.95 -1.44 -4.97
C LEU A 75 13.09 -1.51 -6.50
N ASP A 76 14.24 -1.97 -7.00
CA ASP A 76 14.42 -2.25 -8.43
C ASP A 76 13.45 -3.38 -8.89
N MET A 77 13.22 -4.40 -8.04
CA MET A 77 12.23 -5.46 -8.34
C MET A 77 10.79 -4.93 -8.37
N VAL A 78 10.42 -4.03 -7.46
CA VAL A 78 9.11 -3.37 -7.47
C VAL A 78 8.92 -2.57 -8.77
N ASP A 79 9.93 -1.79 -9.15
CA ASP A 79 9.90 -1.01 -10.39
C ASP A 79 9.73 -1.89 -11.62
N GLU A 80 10.49 -2.98 -11.72
CA GLU A 80 10.47 -3.87 -12.88
C GLU A 80 9.20 -4.74 -12.93
N LYS A 81 8.85 -5.41 -11.83
CA LYS A 81 7.85 -6.47 -11.83
C LYS A 81 6.43 -5.98 -11.52
N ILE A 82 6.30 -4.94 -10.69
CA ILE A 82 5.00 -4.38 -10.31
C ILE A 82 4.67 -3.19 -11.20
N LEU A 83 5.54 -2.18 -11.20
CA LEU A 83 5.30 -0.92 -11.91
C LEU A 83 5.62 -1.02 -13.41
N LYS A 84 6.36 -2.05 -13.83
CA LYS A 84 6.77 -2.28 -15.22
C LYS A 84 7.50 -1.08 -15.83
N ARG A 85 8.34 -0.42 -15.02
CA ARG A 85 9.07 0.79 -15.41
C ARG A 85 10.57 0.55 -15.37
N GLY A 86 11.28 1.23 -16.27
CA GLY A 86 12.73 1.30 -16.23
C GLY A 86 13.22 2.35 -15.24
N ARG A 87 14.51 2.31 -14.91
CA ARG A 87 15.16 3.31 -14.05
C ARG A 87 14.90 4.74 -14.57
N LYS A 88 14.51 5.63 -13.65
CA LYS A 88 14.21 7.05 -13.92
C LYS A 88 13.09 7.28 -14.95
N ARG A 89 12.20 6.30 -15.16
CA ARG A 89 11.00 6.45 -16.00
C ARG A 89 9.75 6.49 -15.16
N ALA A 90 8.70 7.12 -15.68
CA ALA A 90 7.37 7.05 -15.09
C ALA A 90 6.83 5.61 -15.19
N ALA A 91 5.94 5.23 -14.27
CA ALA A 91 5.22 3.96 -14.38
C ALA A 91 4.22 4.04 -15.55
N PRO A 92 4.30 3.13 -16.55
CA PRO A 92 3.38 3.15 -17.66
C PRO A 92 1.94 2.85 -17.22
N GLY A 93 1.02 3.72 -17.60
CA GLY A 93 -0.41 3.55 -17.41
C GLY A 93 -1.17 3.55 -18.73
N SER A 94 -2.51 3.54 -18.66
CA SER A 94 -3.37 3.65 -19.86
C SER A 94 -3.23 4.99 -20.58
N TRP A 95 -2.63 5.97 -19.91
CA TRP A 95 -2.32 7.29 -20.45
C TRP A 95 -1.03 7.32 -21.28
N CYS A 96 -0.21 6.27 -21.31
CA CYS A 96 0.98 6.20 -22.16
C CYS A 96 0.58 5.69 -23.56
N THR A 97 0.46 6.60 -24.53
CA THR A 97 -0.03 6.29 -25.89
C THR A 97 1.07 6.16 -26.92
N GLY A 98 2.33 6.40 -26.54
CA GLY A 98 3.47 6.27 -27.43
C GLY A 98 3.69 4.82 -27.88
N GLN A 99 4.18 4.65 -29.11
CA GLN A 99 4.49 3.33 -29.64
C GLN A 99 5.61 2.67 -28.83
N GLN A 100 5.29 1.52 -28.20
CA GLN A 100 6.25 0.74 -27.46
C GLN A 100 7.31 0.17 -28.43
N SER A 101 8.55 0.61 -28.27
CA SER A 101 9.70 0.04 -28.97
C SER A 101 10.89 -0.05 -28.02
N TRP A 102 11.87 -0.89 -28.34
CA TRP A 102 13.04 -1.11 -27.48
C TRP A 102 13.78 0.20 -27.11
N TRP A 103 13.73 1.19 -27.98
CA TRP A 103 14.43 2.47 -27.82
C TRP A 103 13.54 3.65 -27.45
N ARG A 104 12.20 3.49 -27.46
CA ARG A 104 11.26 4.59 -27.16
C ARG A 104 10.40 4.25 -25.95
N ASP A 105 10.40 5.17 -25.00
CA ASP A 105 9.51 5.12 -23.85
C ASP A 105 8.07 5.36 -24.32
N PRO A 106 7.13 4.41 -24.11
CA PRO A 106 5.72 4.60 -24.46
C PRO A 106 5.09 5.81 -23.75
N CYS A 107 5.65 6.23 -22.61
CA CYS A 107 5.22 7.42 -21.89
C CYS A 107 5.91 8.70 -22.39
N SER A 108 6.49 8.73 -23.59
CA SER A 108 6.94 9.98 -24.23
C SER A 108 5.77 10.77 -24.86
N GLN A 109 4.64 10.10 -25.09
CA GLN A 109 3.39 10.70 -25.56
C GLN A 109 2.28 10.33 -24.58
N TRP A 110 1.52 11.34 -24.15
CA TRP A 110 0.50 11.18 -23.11
C TRP A 110 -0.88 11.37 -23.73
N GLY A 111 -1.78 10.44 -23.44
CA GLY A 111 -3.21 10.52 -23.70
C GLY A 111 -3.97 11.00 -22.47
N ASP A 112 -5.22 10.54 -22.33
CA ASP A 112 -6.06 10.90 -21.20
C ASP A 112 -5.61 10.22 -19.90
N VAL A 113 -5.20 11.04 -18.92
CA VAL A 113 -4.75 10.61 -17.60
C VAL A 113 -5.87 10.08 -16.71
N ASN A 114 -7.14 10.36 -17.05
CA ASN A 114 -8.30 9.91 -16.29
C ASN A 114 -8.71 8.47 -16.62
N VAL A 115 -8.14 7.88 -17.69
CA VAL A 115 -8.42 6.48 -18.04
C VAL A 115 -7.65 5.56 -17.10
N VAL A 116 -8.37 4.87 -16.24
CA VAL A 116 -7.83 3.91 -15.28
C VAL A 116 -8.16 2.48 -15.73
N LYS A 117 -7.12 1.65 -15.93
CA LYS A 117 -7.28 0.22 -16.22
C LYS A 117 -6.56 -0.61 -15.15
N PRO A 118 -7.25 -1.51 -14.45
CA PRO A 118 -6.63 -2.30 -13.39
C PRO A 118 -5.62 -3.31 -13.97
N GLY A 119 -4.39 -3.25 -13.47
CA GLY A 119 -3.38 -4.29 -13.64
C GLY A 119 -3.62 -5.50 -12.73
N SER A 120 -2.74 -6.51 -12.78
CA SER A 120 -2.83 -7.70 -11.92
C SER A 120 -2.78 -7.34 -10.42
N GLN A 121 -1.87 -6.46 -10.02
CA GLN A 121 -1.76 -6.03 -8.63
C GLN A 121 -2.96 -5.19 -8.18
N ALA A 122 -3.57 -4.39 -9.07
CA ALA A 122 -4.79 -3.65 -8.76
C ALA A 122 -6.00 -4.58 -8.53
N LYS A 123 -6.09 -5.69 -9.29
CA LYS A 123 -7.12 -6.71 -9.06
C LYS A 123 -6.95 -7.37 -7.69
N LYS A 124 -5.72 -7.73 -7.35
CA LYS A 124 -5.37 -8.31 -6.06
C LYS A 124 -5.67 -7.37 -4.89
N PHE A 125 -5.33 -6.09 -5.03
CA PHE A 125 -5.71 -5.08 -4.05
C PHE A 125 -7.25 -5.01 -3.88
N GLY A 126 -7.99 -5.11 -4.98
CA GLY A 126 -9.46 -5.20 -4.94
C GLY A 126 -9.97 -6.41 -4.15
N GLU A 127 -9.32 -7.57 -4.27
CA GLU A 127 -9.62 -8.76 -3.45
C GLU A 127 -9.37 -8.49 -1.96
N THR A 128 -8.23 -7.88 -1.61
CA THR A 128 -7.92 -7.49 -0.22
C THR A 128 -8.95 -6.52 0.35
N VAL A 129 -9.36 -5.50 -0.42
CA VAL A 129 -10.41 -4.56 -0.01
C VAL A 129 -11.74 -5.29 0.19
N THR A 130 -12.09 -6.23 -0.69
CA THR A 130 -13.32 -7.02 -0.54
C THR A 130 -13.31 -7.83 0.75
N ASN A 131 -12.19 -8.52 1.06
CA ASN A 131 -12.06 -9.28 2.30
C ASN A 131 -12.20 -8.40 3.55
N LEU A 132 -11.59 -7.20 3.54
CA LEU A 132 -11.72 -6.24 4.64
C LEU A 132 -13.16 -5.77 4.84
N LEU A 133 -13.91 -5.59 3.75
CA LEU A 133 -15.33 -5.21 3.79
C LEU A 133 -16.21 -6.37 4.27
N ASP A 134 -15.89 -7.61 3.90
CA ASP A 134 -16.59 -8.79 4.38
C ASP A 134 -16.39 -8.97 5.89
N ASP A 135 -15.16 -8.82 6.39
CA ASP A 135 -14.87 -8.83 7.83
C ASP A 135 -15.59 -7.69 8.57
N TRP A 136 -15.65 -6.51 7.96
CA TRP A 136 -16.39 -5.37 8.49
C TRP A 136 -17.90 -5.68 8.57
N ASN A 137 -18.49 -6.30 7.55
CA ASN A 137 -19.91 -6.69 7.53
C ASN A 137 -20.24 -7.72 8.62
N LEU A 138 -19.29 -8.59 8.97
CA LEU A 138 -19.41 -9.55 10.07
C LEU A 138 -19.31 -8.91 11.47
N GLN A 139 -19.04 -7.60 11.55
CA GLN A 139 -18.89 -6.83 12.79
C GLN A 139 -17.85 -7.39 13.79
N SER A 140 -16.94 -8.25 13.32
CA SER A 140 -15.95 -8.92 14.17
C SER A 140 -14.85 -7.98 14.65
N ASN A 141 -14.55 -6.93 13.87
CA ASN A 141 -13.38 -6.06 14.02
C ASN A 141 -13.72 -4.55 14.03
N GLN A 142 -14.85 -4.17 14.63
CA GLN A 142 -15.28 -2.76 14.71
C GLN A 142 -15.13 -2.17 16.12
N CYS A 143 -15.11 -0.84 16.18
CA CYS A 143 -15.17 -0.07 17.43
C CYS A 143 -16.50 -0.36 18.17
N LYS A 144 -16.42 -0.78 19.43
CA LYS A 144 -17.60 -1.10 20.26
C LYS A 144 -18.16 0.08 21.03
#